data_AF-A0A6I7PRD0-F1
#
_entry.id   AF-A0A6I7PRD0-F1
#
_cell.length_a   1.000
_cell.length_b   1.000
_cell.length_c   1.000
_cell.angle_alpha   90.00
_cell.angle_beta   90.00
_cell.angle_gamma   90.00
#
_symmetry.space_group_name_H-M   'P 1'
#
loop_
_entity.id
_entity.type
_entity.pdbx_description
1 polymer ?
#
loop_
_entity_poly.entity_id
_entity_poly.type
_entity_poly.pdbx_seq_one_letter_code
_entity_poly.pdbx_strand_id
1 'polypeptide(L)' 'MKATTIKLEGPLLKAIETSKPKSESISSFVRRIIEKSIRQDRMIEAGSAYKKFLTANPEESSWLVDWEDADLDGGFETAR' A
#
# COMPACT_ATOMS: atom_id res chain seq x y z
N MET A 1 -22.57 -1.94 12.16
CA MET A 1 -21.59 -0.83 11.98
C MET A 1 -21.93 0.28 12.97
N LYS A 2 -20.96 0.86 13.67
CA LYS A 2 -21.18 2.03 14.52
C LYS A 2 -21.06 3.28 13.64
N ALA A 3 -22.11 4.10 13.58
CA ALA A 3 -22.04 5.38 12.89
C ALA A 3 -21.26 6.37 13.77
N THR A 4 -20.22 6.97 13.21
CA THR A 4 -19.40 7.98 13.87
C THR A 4 -19.47 9.26 13.04
N THR A 5 -19.74 10.39 13.70
CA THR A 5 -19.81 11.70 13.03
C THR A 5 -18.44 12.36 13.06
N ILE A 6 -17.95 12.81 11.90
CA ILE A 6 -16.71 13.58 11.76
C ILE A 6 -17.09 14.99 11.33
N LYS A 7 -16.57 16.01 12.03
CA LYS A 7 -16.76 17.40 11.62
C LYS A 7 -15.86 17.69 10.43
N LEU A 8 -16.43 18.25 9.36
CA LEU A 8 -15.72 18.69 8.17
C LEU A 8 -16.09 20.14 7.90
N GLU A 9 -15.13 20.91 7.41
CA GLU A 9 -15.40 22.25 6.93
C GLU A 9 -16.35 22.21 5.73
N GLY A 10 -17.30 23.14 5.67
CA GLY A 10 -18.32 23.20 4.62
C GLY A 10 -17.75 23.13 3.19
N PRO A 11 -16.64 23.82 2.87
CA PRO A 11 -15.98 23.70 1.57
C PRO A 11 -15.47 22.29 1.26
N LEU A 12 -14.98 21.57 2.27
CA LEU A 12 -14.47 20.20 2.11
C LEU A 12 -15.61 19.21 1.83
N LEU A 13 -16.75 19.38 2.51
CA LEU A 13 -17.94 18.58 2.22
C LEU A 13 -18.41 18.77 0.76
N LYS A 14 -18.48 20.01 0.29
CA LYS A 14 -18.83 20.32 -1.12
C LYS A 14 -17.85 19.69 -2.12
N ALA A 15 -16.55 19.71 -1.81
CA ALA A 15 -15.54 19.08 -2.65
C ALA A 15 -15.73 17.55 -2.72
N ILE A 16 -16.09 16.91 -1.60
CA ILE A 16 -16.40 15.47 -1.55
C ILE A 16 -17.65 15.16 -2.39
N GLU A 17 -18.72 15.95 -2.23
CA GLU A 17 -19.95 15.77 -3.00
C GLU A 17 -19.74 15.89 -4.52
N THR A 18 -18.83 16.78 -4.93
CA THR A 18 -18.49 17.00 -6.34
C THR A 18 -17.56 15.93 -6.91
N SER A 19 -16.63 15.42 -6.10
CA SER A 19 -15.58 14.47 -6.55
C SER A 19 -15.99 13.00 -6.48
N LYS A 20 -16.93 12.64 -5.62
CA LYS A 20 -17.37 11.24 -5.48
C LYS A 20 -18.09 10.77 -6.76
N PRO A 21 -17.97 9.48 -7.12
CA PRO A 21 -18.85 8.89 -8.12
C PRO A 21 -20.33 9.08 -7.73
N LYS A 22 -21.19 9.35 -8.73
CA LYS A 22 -22.63 9.56 -8.49
C LYS A 22 -23.30 8.35 -7.82
N SER A 23 -22.79 7.15 -8.06
CA SER A 23 -23.25 5.88 -7.49
C SER A 23 -22.81 5.64 -6.03
N GLU A 24 -21.83 6.39 -5.51
CA GLU A 24 -21.31 6.19 -4.15
C GLU A 24 -21.96 7.15 -3.15
N SER A 25 -22.27 6.66 -1.95
CA SER A 25 -22.59 7.53 -0.82
C SER A 25 -21.35 8.26 -0.31
N ILE A 26 -21.52 9.39 0.38
CA ILE A 26 -20.40 10.11 1.02
C ILE A 26 -19.66 9.18 2.00
N SER A 27 -20.39 8.41 2.82
CA SER A 27 -19.79 7.49 3.77
C SER A 27 -18.99 6.37 3.10
N SER A 28 -19.47 5.83 1.98
CA SER A 28 -18.73 4.82 1.20
C SER A 28 -17.47 5.40 0.58
N PHE A 29 -17.57 6.60 0.01
CA PHE A 29 -16.43 7.31 -0.57
C PHE A 29 -15.35 7.59 0.49
N VAL A 30 -15.74 8.19 1.61
CA VAL A 30 -14.81 8.53 2.71
C VAL A 30 -14.16 7.27 3.28
N ARG A 31 -14.93 6.19 3.49
CA ARG A 31 -14.38 4.90 3.95
C ARG A 31 -13.28 4.41 3.00
N ARG A 32 -13.56 4.36 1.70
CA ARG A 32 -12.61 3.88 0.69
C ARG A 32 -11.32 4.70 0.70
N ILE A 33 -11.42 6.03 0.84
CA ILE A 33 -10.25 6.90 0.90
C ILE A 33 -9.44 6.64 2.18
N ILE A 34 -10.09 6.53 3.34
CA ILE A 34 -9.41 6.25 4.61
C ILE A 34 -8.71 4.88 4.56
N GLU A 35 -9.38 3.84 4.07
CA GLU A 35 -8.79 2.51 3.92
C GLU A 35 -7.60 2.50 2.97
N LYS A 36 -7.66 3.29 1.89
CA LYS A 36 -6.52 3.47 0.98
C LYS A 36 -5.35 4.16 1.70
N SER A 37 -5.59 5.24 2.43
CA SER A 37 -4.56 5.96 3.17
C SER A 37 -3.88 5.07 4.20
N ILE A 38 -4.65 4.37 5.04
CA ILE A 38 -4.12 3.46 6.07
C ILE A 38 -3.24 2.38 5.44
N ARG A 39 -3.64 1.84 4.29
CA ARG A 39 -2.84 0.83 3.58
C ARG A 39 -1.54 1.41 3.05
N GLN A 40 -1.56 2.64 2.51
CA GLN A 40 -0.36 3.32 2.04
C GLN A 40 0.61 3.59 3.20
N ASP A 41 0.10 4.07 4.34
CA ASP A 41 0.91 4.33 5.53
C ASP A 41 1.58 3.05 6.04
N ARG A 42 0.82 1.94 6.11
CA ARG A 42 1.36 0.63 6.48
C ARG A 42 2.43 0.13 5.51
N MET A 43 2.26 0.38 4.21
CA MET A 43 3.26 -0.02 3.21
C MET A 43 4.56 0.76 3.38
N ILE A 44 4.47 2.06 3.65
CA ILE A 44 5.63 2.92 3.93
C ILE A 44 6.35 2.46 5.20
N GLU A 45 5.59 2.16 6.25
CA GLU A 45 6.12 1.64 7.51
C GLU A 45 6.82 0.29 7.30
N ALA A 46 6.18 -0.65 6.60
CA ALA A 46 6.75 -1.96 6.29
C ALA A 46 8.03 -1.84 5.46
N GLY A 47 8.04 -0.99 4.43
CA GLY A 47 9.24 -0.73 3.63
C GLY A 47 10.38 -0.11 4.46
N SER A 48 10.04 0.78 5.40
CA SER A 48 11.02 1.37 6.31
C SER A 48 11.59 0.35 7.29
N ALA A 49 10.73 -0.53 7.83
CA ALA A 49 11.15 -1.62 8.71
C ALA A 49 12.03 -2.63 7.97
N TYR A 50 11.68 -2.96 6.72
CA TYR A 50 12.45 -3.87 5.89
C TYR A 50 13.84 -3.30 5.55
N LYS A 51 13.94 -2.02 5.19
CA LYS A 51 15.25 -1.36 4.99
C LYS A 51 16.14 -1.43 6.23
N LYS A 52 15.56 -1.18 7.42
CA LYS A 52 16.30 -1.31 8.68
C LYS A 52 16.75 -2.75 8.92
N PHE A 53 15.89 -3.73 8.63
CA PHE A 53 16.22 -5.15 8.74
C PHE A 53 17.40 -5.53 7.84
N LEU A 54 17.41 -5.13 6.57
CA LEU A 54 18.52 -5.41 5.65
C LEU A 54 19.82 -4.74 6.09
N THR A 55 19.77 -3.51 6.60
CA THR A 55 20.97 -2.85 7.15
C THR A 55 21.51 -3.59 8.37
N ALA A 56 20.64 -4.19 9.19
CA ALA A 56 21.05 -4.96 10.35
C ALA A 56 21.50 -6.40 10.03
N ASN A 57 21.13 -6.93 8.85
CA ASN A 57 21.39 -8.31 8.45
C ASN A 57 22.03 -8.34 7.05
N PRO A 58 23.36 -8.17 6.94
CA PRO A 58 24.06 -8.10 5.65
C PRO A 58 23.90 -9.34 4.77
N GLU A 59 23.75 -10.53 5.37
CA GLU A 59 23.47 -11.78 4.65
C GLU A 59 22.14 -11.67 3.88
N GLU A 60 21.06 -11.26 4.53
CA GLU A 60 19.76 -11.06 3.86
C GLU A 60 19.85 -10.07 2.68
N SER A 61 20.74 -9.07 2.80
CA SER A 61 21.01 -8.14 1.71
C SER A 61 21.80 -8.77 0.57
N SER A 62 22.71 -9.71 0.84
CA SER A 62 23.45 -10.40 -0.23
C SER A 62 22.55 -11.35 -1.01
N TRP A 63 21.66 -12.07 -0.30
CA TRP A 63 20.66 -12.90 -0.94
C TRP A 63 19.79 -12.08 -1.90
N LEU A 64 19.33 -10.89 -1.52
CA LEU A 64 18.56 -10.03 -2.44
C LEU A 64 19.28 -9.71 -3.75
N VAL A 65 20.59 -9.47 -3.71
CA VAL A 65 21.39 -9.22 -4.92
C VAL A 65 21.43 -10.48 -5.78
N ASP A 66 21.66 -11.64 -5.16
CA ASP A 66 21.68 -12.93 -5.87
C ASP A 66 20.32 -13.23 -6.54
N TRP A 67 19.21 -12.87 -5.89
CA TRP A 67 17.85 -13.00 -6.45
C TRP A 67 17.55 -11.98 -7.55
N GLU A 68 18.11 -10.77 -7.49
CA GLU A 68 17.94 -9.72 -8.51
C GLU A 68 18.72 -10.05 -9.79
N ASP A 69 19.90 -10.66 -9.64
CA ASP A 69 20.77 -11.10 -10.74
C ASP A 69 20.41 -12.50 -11.27
N ALA A 70 19.40 -13.16 -10.69
CA ALA A 70 18.98 -14.50 -11.11
C ALA A 70 18.47 -14.48 -12.57
N ASP A 71 19.09 -15.31 -13.42
CA ASP A 71 18.63 -15.52 -14.79
C ASP A 71 17.30 -16.29 -14.79
N LEU A 72 16.19 -15.56 -14.95
CA LEU A 72 14.84 -16.12 -14.94
C LEU A 72 14.46 -16.80 -16.27
N ASP A 73 15.24 -16.56 -17.34
CA ASP A 73 15.03 -17.10 -18.68
C ASP A 73 15.99 -18.24 -19.02
N GLY A 74 17.00 -18.47 -18.17
CA GLY A 74 17.93 -19.59 -18.22
C GLY A 74 17.18 -20.91 -18.13
N GLY A 75 16.87 -21.48 -19.30
CA GLY A 75 16.04 -22.65 -19.46
C GLY A 75 16.39 -23.74 -18.45
N PHE A 76 15.41 -24.10 -17.62
CA PHE A 76 15.43 -25.34 -16.85
C PHE A 76 15.69 -26.48 -17.85
N GLU A 77 16.94 -26.92 -17.96
CA GLU A 77 17.23 -28.21 -18.57
C GLU A 77 16.44 -29.23 -17.77
N THR A 78 15.37 -29.73 -18.39
CA THR A 78 14.64 -30.89 -17.88
C THR A 78 15.63 -32.02 -17.81
N ALA A 79 16.21 -32.23 -16.63
CA ALA A 79 17.02 -33.39 -16.31
C ALA A 79 16.20 -34.63 -16.65
N ARG A 80 16.72 -35.41 -17.60
CA ARG A 80 16.17 -36.67 -18.06
C ARG A 80 16.97 -37.81 -17.48
#